data_AF-A0A1F8RTW7-F1
#
_entry.id   AF-A0A1F8RTW7-F1
#
_cell.length_a   1.000
_cell.length_b   1.000
_cell.length_c   1.000
_cell.angle_alpha   90.00
_cell.angle_beta   90.00
_cell.angle_gamma   90.00
#
_symmetry.space_group_name_H-M   'P 1'
#
loop_
_entity.id
_entity.type
_entity.pdbx_description
1 polymer ?
#
loop_
_entity_poly.entity_id
_entity_poly.type
_entity_poly.pdbx_seq_one_letter_code
_entity_poly.pdbx_strand_id
1 'polypeptide(L)'
;MPAGLEPVVVAWESGNRTVLWPDQGFLMTYGLIPRQVSRDGDDEIRWDDPTFPRHDIVVVRPVSTYDFPEVSDARVTISRDYLQDYATLRRCSLIQVYFEERWGDLRREDEAIMGSAEFREFKLEGRLIRLRILKHNDPPALAQVWGVRPLVHPGDAPISAGRWDYGALSWPGFEEPVTREVALALYMREEAYVRDSVLADYEGRPGFIVNAESGGVCYRNQWAVGYCARIGRDLIAVELKKLYEGNPPEVVKHWHQHAVDPPTGDRQSLMAQLNVGTRARRVTYGLVALGEAIAAMRTRMLGRALSSQEVVGLRRDALDYEGWYRGKNVEPITRHIPVAMSRDAFLNRCSDLNKLIVEGVSQKLLREILIGLGADRDDIRPFGSLKFLDRLAQLVTVAADTGLDPVRDYQELERRRAAGPPPTPLKSLFQLYDLRTAADHRSNS
;
A
#
# COMPACT_ATOMS: atom_id res chain seq x y z
N MET A 1 10.94 -41.87 1.04
CA MET A 1 9.65 -41.67 0.34
C MET A 1 9.37 -42.90 -0.50
N PRO A 2 8.16 -43.48 -0.47
CA PRO A 2 7.75 -44.51 -1.44
C PRO A 2 7.92 -43.97 -2.86
N ALA A 3 8.27 -44.84 -3.82
CA ALA A 3 8.35 -44.44 -5.22
C ALA A 3 7.00 -43.88 -5.69
N GLY A 4 6.99 -42.63 -6.17
CA GLY A 4 5.78 -41.96 -6.70
C GLY A 4 5.15 -40.87 -5.83
N LEU A 5 5.71 -40.54 -4.65
CA LEU A 5 5.27 -39.39 -3.85
C LEU A 5 6.32 -38.28 -3.84
N GLU A 6 5.88 -37.04 -4.10
CA GLU A 6 6.70 -35.84 -4.06
C GLU A 6 6.18 -34.88 -2.98
N PRO A 7 7.06 -34.27 -2.15
CA PRO A 7 6.64 -33.32 -1.15
C PRO A 7 6.33 -31.96 -1.78
N VAL A 8 5.25 -31.32 -1.36
CA VAL A 8 4.99 -29.89 -1.62
C VAL A 8 5.48 -29.03 -0.45
N VAL A 9 5.62 -29.63 0.73
CA VAL A 9 6.24 -29.07 1.91
C VAL A 9 7.26 -30.08 2.41
N VAL A 10 8.48 -29.62 2.65
CA VAL A 10 9.59 -30.40 3.18
C VAL A 10 9.72 -30.10 4.68
N ALA A 11 10.00 -31.14 5.45
CA ALA A 11 10.26 -31.03 6.89
C ALA A 11 11.70 -31.48 7.20
N TRP A 12 12.39 -30.75 8.06
CA TRP A 12 13.66 -31.16 8.65
C TRP A 12 13.53 -31.16 10.17
N GLU A 13 13.99 -32.23 10.79
CA GLU A 13 13.93 -32.40 12.24
C GLU A 13 15.34 -32.54 12.80
N SER A 14 15.64 -31.81 13.87
CA SER A 14 16.91 -31.93 14.59
C SER A 14 16.71 -31.59 16.06
N GLY A 15 16.95 -32.56 16.94
CA GLY A 15 16.76 -32.41 18.38
C GLY A 15 15.32 -32.01 18.72
N ASN A 16 15.15 -30.85 19.34
CA ASN A 16 13.85 -30.29 19.72
C ASN A 16 13.29 -29.31 18.68
N ARG A 17 13.81 -29.29 17.45
CA ARG A 17 13.40 -28.35 16.40
C ARG A 17 12.86 -29.07 15.18
N THR A 18 11.75 -28.57 14.67
CA THR A 18 11.18 -28.95 13.37
C THR A 18 11.11 -27.72 12.48
N VAL A 19 11.61 -27.85 11.25
CA VAL A 19 11.55 -26.80 10.24
C VAL A 19 10.65 -27.24 9.11
N LEU A 20 9.65 -26.43 8.76
CA LEU A 20 8.80 -26.63 7.59
C LEU A 20 9.14 -25.61 6.49
N TRP A 21 9.18 -26.08 5.24
CA TRP A 21 9.50 -25.23 4.10
C TRP A 21 8.82 -25.67 2.81
N PRO A 22 8.33 -24.76 1.96
CA PRO A 22 7.76 -25.12 0.66
C PRO A 22 8.80 -25.76 -0.27
N ASP A 23 8.34 -26.69 -1.11
CA ASP A 23 9.16 -27.28 -2.16
C ASP A 23 9.69 -26.23 -3.15
N GLN A 24 10.97 -26.35 -3.51
CA GLN A 24 11.62 -25.42 -4.43
C GLN A 24 11.07 -25.53 -5.85
N GLY A 25 10.67 -26.74 -6.28
CA GLY A 25 10.03 -26.94 -7.58
C GLY A 25 8.73 -26.14 -7.69
N PHE A 26 7.90 -26.15 -6.64
CA PHE A 26 6.71 -25.32 -6.56
C PHE A 26 7.04 -23.82 -6.65
N LEU A 27 7.96 -23.31 -5.82
CA LEU A 27 8.34 -21.89 -5.80
C LEU A 27 8.88 -21.41 -7.16
N MET A 28 9.75 -22.21 -7.79
CA MET A 28 10.37 -21.89 -9.07
C MET A 28 9.38 -21.93 -10.22
N THR A 29 8.39 -22.83 -10.19
CA THR A 29 7.35 -22.93 -11.24
C THR A 29 6.62 -21.61 -11.45
N TYR A 30 6.39 -20.85 -10.38
CA TYR A 30 5.69 -19.56 -10.43
C TYR A 30 6.60 -18.35 -10.31
N GLY A 31 7.92 -18.56 -10.14
CA GLY A 31 8.87 -17.47 -9.91
C GLY A 31 8.53 -16.63 -8.69
N LEU A 32 8.04 -17.26 -7.61
CA LEU A 32 7.64 -16.53 -6.41
C LEU A 32 8.85 -15.88 -5.73
N ILE A 33 8.67 -14.66 -5.23
CA ILE A 33 9.74 -13.90 -4.58
C ILE A 33 9.46 -13.82 -3.07
N PRO A 34 10.43 -14.13 -2.19
CA PRO A 34 10.25 -14.08 -0.76
C PRO A 34 10.29 -12.65 -0.23
N ARG A 35 9.51 -12.40 0.82
CA ARG A 35 9.44 -11.18 1.63
C ARG A 35 9.38 -11.58 3.09
N GLN A 36 10.35 -11.10 3.87
CA GLN A 36 10.34 -11.29 5.31
C GLN A 36 9.37 -10.30 5.96
N VAL A 37 8.56 -10.80 6.89
CA VAL A 37 7.61 -10.00 7.67
C VAL A 37 7.81 -10.38 9.13
N SER A 38 8.20 -9.41 9.95
CA SER A 38 8.26 -9.58 11.40
C SER A 38 7.13 -8.78 12.02
N ARG A 39 6.28 -9.45 12.80
CA ARG A 39 5.18 -8.80 13.53
C ARG A 39 5.11 -9.38 14.93
N ASP A 40 5.18 -8.50 15.93
CA ASP A 40 5.01 -8.87 17.35
C ASP A 40 5.95 -10.01 17.82
N GLY A 41 7.14 -10.11 17.23
CA GLY A 41 8.15 -11.14 17.55
C GLY A 41 8.03 -12.44 16.76
N ASP A 42 7.00 -12.59 15.92
CA ASP A 42 6.85 -13.73 15.00
C ASP A 42 7.42 -13.36 13.61
N ASP A 43 8.43 -14.12 13.19
CA ASP A 43 9.02 -14.01 11.86
C ASP A 43 8.30 -14.95 10.86
N GLU A 44 7.65 -14.34 9.87
CA GLU A 44 7.06 -15.04 8.73
C GLU A 44 7.84 -14.75 7.45
N ILE A 45 7.92 -15.74 6.58
CA ILE A 45 8.39 -15.58 5.20
C ILE A 45 7.20 -15.73 4.27
N ARG A 46 6.91 -14.68 3.53
CA ARG A 46 5.80 -14.63 2.58
C ARG A 46 6.33 -14.62 1.16
N TRP A 47 5.77 -15.44 0.29
CA TRP A 47 6.16 -15.51 -1.11
C TRP A 47 5.07 -14.88 -1.96
N ASP A 48 5.45 -13.85 -2.71
CA ASP A 48 4.55 -13.08 -3.56
C ASP A 48 4.78 -13.49 -5.03
N ASP A 49 3.72 -13.51 -5.85
CA ASP A 49 3.89 -13.55 -7.31
C ASP A 49 4.22 -12.12 -7.76
N PRO A 50 5.32 -11.87 -8.48
CA PRO A 50 5.64 -10.54 -8.98
C PRO A 50 4.98 -10.23 -10.33
N THR A 51 4.57 -11.27 -11.08
CA THR A 51 3.97 -11.13 -12.41
C THR A 51 2.55 -10.61 -12.29
N PHE A 52 1.83 -11.07 -11.27
CA PHE A 52 0.55 -10.52 -10.86
C PHE A 52 0.74 -9.75 -9.55
N PRO A 53 0.00 -8.68 -9.25
CA PRO A 53 0.10 -8.02 -7.95
C PRO A 53 -0.55 -8.84 -6.81
N ARG A 54 -0.20 -10.13 -6.70
CA ARG A 54 -0.76 -11.08 -5.75
C ARG A 54 0.28 -11.39 -4.67
N HIS A 55 -0.07 -11.04 -3.44
CA HIS A 55 0.76 -11.27 -2.27
C HIS A 55 0.38 -12.55 -1.55
N ASP A 56 1.29 -13.03 -0.70
CA ASP A 56 1.03 -14.08 0.29
C ASP A 56 0.57 -15.40 -0.36
N ILE A 57 1.12 -15.74 -1.54
CA ILE A 57 0.87 -17.00 -2.24
C ILE A 57 1.33 -18.18 -1.38
N VAL A 58 2.47 -18.03 -0.72
CA VAL A 58 2.93 -18.94 0.33
C VAL A 58 3.27 -18.14 1.58
N VAL A 59 2.79 -18.59 2.74
CA VAL A 59 3.14 -18.01 4.04
C VAL A 59 3.78 -19.08 4.91
N VAL A 60 4.98 -18.82 5.39
CA VAL A 60 5.82 -19.76 6.13
C VAL A 60 6.11 -19.20 7.52
N ARG A 61 5.72 -19.94 8.56
CA ARG A 61 6.29 -19.86 9.90
C ARG A 61 7.23 -21.05 10.05
N PRO A 62 8.55 -20.86 9.87
CA PRO A 62 9.42 -21.97 9.50
C PRO A 62 9.74 -22.90 10.67
N VAL A 63 9.85 -22.39 11.91
CA VAL A 63 10.46 -23.14 13.01
C VAL A 63 9.46 -23.42 14.14
N SER A 64 9.33 -24.70 14.45
CA SER A 64 8.73 -25.22 15.67
C SER A 64 9.84 -25.62 16.61
N THR A 65 9.77 -25.19 17.87
CA THR A 65 10.68 -25.57 18.95
C THR A 65 9.86 -26.18 20.06
N TYR A 66 10.26 -27.38 20.48
CA TYR A 66 9.76 -28.03 21.68
C TYR A 66 10.62 -27.62 22.88
N ASP A 67 10.01 -26.96 23.85
CA ASP A 67 10.64 -26.59 25.12
C ASP A 67 9.66 -26.95 26.23
N PHE A 68 9.86 -28.12 26.85
CA PHE A 68 8.87 -28.73 27.72
C PHE A 68 8.33 -27.75 28.78
N PRO A 69 6.99 -27.62 28.92
CA PRO A 69 5.93 -28.40 28.28
C PRO A 69 5.38 -27.80 26.98
N GLU A 70 5.98 -26.72 26.48
CA GLU A 70 5.50 -25.94 25.36
C GLU A 70 6.06 -26.44 24.02
N VAL A 71 5.26 -26.30 22.96
CA VAL A 71 5.68 -26.53 21.59
C VAL A 71 5.19 -25.38 20.74
N SER A 72 6.11 -24.70 20.05
CA SER A 72 5.73 -23.66 19.11
C SER A 72 5.24 -24.25 17.79
N ASP A 73 4.35 -23.54 17.11
CA ASP A 73 3.85 -23.89 15.77
C ASP A 73 4.93 -23.67 14.69
N ALA A 74 5.06 -24.63 13.76
CA ALA A 74 5.55 -24.38 12.42
C ALA A 74 4.42 -24.65 11.41
N ARG A 75 4.28 -23.78 10.41
CA ARG A 75 3.21 -23.88 9.40
C ARG A 75 3.67 -23.37 8.04
N VAL A 76 3.17 -24.01 6.99
CA VAL A 76 3.23 -23.52 5.61
C VAL A 76 1.80 -23.46 5.07
N THR A 77 1.37 -22.28 4.67
CA THR A 77 0.08 -22.07 4.00
C THR A 77 0.35 -21.73 2.54
N ILE A 78 -0.35 -22.39 1.61
CA ILE A 78 -0.20 -22.14 0.18
C ILE A 78 -1.58 -21.87 -0.42
N SER A 79 -1.68 -20.88 -1.30
CA SER A 79 -2.89 -20.56 -2.03
C SER A 79 -3.43 -21.80 -2.76
N ARG A 80 -4.72 -22.08 -2.56
CA ARG A 80 -5.41 -23.22 -3.18
C ARG A 80 -5.34 -23.16 -4.70
N ASP A 81 -5.46 -21.97 -5.27
CA ASP A 81 -5.42 -21.74 -6.71
C ASP A 81 -4.08 -22.18 -7.29
N TYR A 82 -2.97 -21.78 -6.67
CA TYR A 82 -1.64 -22.18 -7.10
C TYR A 82 -1.36 -23.68 -6.87
N LEU A 83 -1.92 -24.28 -5.82
CA LEU A 83 -1.86 -25.74 -5.62
C LEU A 83 -2.62 -26.50 -6.71
N GLN A 84 -3.83 -26.06 -7.04
CA GLN A 84 -4.66 -26.63 -8.09
C GLN A 84 -3.97 -26.54 -9.46
N ASP A 85 -3.38 -25.38 -9.76
CA ASP A 85 -2.58 -25.19 -10.96
C ASP A 85 -1.40 -26.16 -11.00
N TYR A 86 -0.67 -26.27 -9.89
CA TYR A 86 0.53 -27.11 -9.79
C TYR A 86 0.19 -28.60 -9.98
N ALA A 87 -0.88 -29.09 -9.33
CA ALA A 87 -1.39 -30.44 -9.52
C ALA A 87 -1.74 -30.73 -10.99
N THR A 88 -2.34 -29.76 -11.67
CA THR A 88 -2.74 -29.88 -13.07
C THR A 88 -1.51 -29.91 -13.99
N LEU A 89 -0.57 -28.99 -13.80
CA LEU A 89 0.70 -28.95 -14.54
C LEU A 89 1.51 -30.25 -14.37
N ARG A 90 1.60 -30.75 -13.14
CA ARG A 90 2.34 -31.98 -12.81
C ARG A 90 1.56 -33.26 -13.14
N ARG A 91 0.27 -33.16 -13.49
CA ARG A 91 -0.66 -34.28 -13.67
C ARG A 91 -0.71 -35.22 -12.46
N CYS A 92 -0.64 -34.64 -11.27
CA CYS A 92 -0.61 -35.37 -9.99
C CYS A 92 -1.75 -34.94 -9.07
N SER A 93 -2.27 -35.87 -8.27
CA SER A 93 -3.20 -35.52 -7.20
C SER A 93 -2.44 -35.08 -5.95
N LEU A 94 -2.90 -34.02 -5.32
CA LEU A 94 -2.41 -33.57 -4.02
C LEU A 94 -3.13 -34.35 -2.92
N ILE A 95 -2.35 -34.95 -2.05
CA ILE A 95 -2.83 -35.65 -0.86
C ILE A 95 -2.23 -34.97 0.37
N GLN A 96 -3.01 -34.92 1.44
CA GLN A 96 -2.49 -34.61 2.76
C GLN A 96 -2.24 -35.91 3.51
N VAL A 97 -1.01 -36.07 3.97
CA VAL A 97 -0.65 -37.06 4.98
C VAL A 97 -0.72 -36.36 6.33
N TYR A 98 -1.41 -36.95 7.30
CA TYR A 98 -1.57 -36.36 8.64
C TYR A 98 -1.38 -37.40 9.74
N PHE A 99 -0.98 -36.91 10.89
CA PHE A 99 -0.93 -37.64 12.15
C PHE A 99 -1.70 -36.85 13.20
N GLU A 100 -2.54 -37.52 13.97
CA GLU A 100 -3.24 -36.94 15.11
C GLU A 100 -3.19 -37.91 16.28
N GLU A 101 -2.96 -37.38 17.48
CA GLU A 101 -3.07 -38.15 18.70
C GLU A 101 -3.98 -37.47 19.71
N ARG A 102 -4.76 -38.27 20.43
CA ARG A 102 -5.65 -37.78 21.49
C ARG A 102 -5.64 -38.71 22.68
N TRP A 103 -5.56 -38.09 23.84
CA TRP A 103 -5.76 -38.70 25.15
C TRP A 103 -7.25 -38.62 25.51
N GLY A 104 -7.78 -39.67 26.13
CA GLY A 104 -9.16 -39.71 26.57
C GLY A 104 -9.43 -40.78 27.62
N ASP A 105 -10.60 -40.67 28.26
CA ASP A 105 -11.06 -41.65 29.24
C ASP A 105 -11.43 -42.98 28.59
N LEU A 106 -11.29 -44.06 29.35
CA LEU A 106 -11.72 -45.38 28.93
C LEU A 106 -13.25 -45.50 29.06
N ARG A 107 -13.97 -45.64 27.94
CA ARG A 107 -15.42 -45.90 27.96
C ARG A 107 -15.68 -47.40 27.84
N ARG A 108 -16.85 -47.86 28.28
CA ARG A 108 -17.27 -49.28 28.16
C ARG A 108 -17.21 -49.81 26.72
N GLU A 109 -17.47 -48.96 25.74
CA GLU A 109 -17.36 -49.31 24.31
C GLU A 109 -15.91 -49.55 23.90
N ASP A 110 -14.97 -48.75 24.44
CA ASP A 110 -13.54 -48.89 24.20
C ASP A 110 -13.02 -50.19 24.87
N GLU A 111 -13.53 -50.55 26.04
CA GLU A 111 -13.26 -51.84 26.71
C GLU A 111 -13.74 -53.03 25.88
N ALA A 112 -14.92 -52.94 25.25
CA ALA A 112 -15.43 -53.99 24.37
C ALA A 112 -14.58 -54.13 23.09
N ILE A 113 -14.12 -53.02 22.53
CA ILE A 113 -13.24 -52.99 21.36
C ILE A 113 -11.85 -53.54 21.71
N MET A 114 -11.31 -53.24 22.90
CA MET A 114 -9.97 -53.63 23.32
C MET A 114 -9.93 -55.06 23.90
N GLY A 115 -11.00 -55.52 24.56
CA GLY A 115 -11.02 -56.78 25.29
C GLY A 115 -9.94 -56.80 26.38
N SER A 116 -9.13 -57.86 26.42
CA SER A 116 -7.97 -57.97 27.34
C SER A 116 -6.67 -57.37 26.77
N ALA A 117 -6.69 -56.82 25.55
CA ALA A 117 -5.49 -56.30 24.91
C ALA A 117 -5.23 -54.85 25.34
N GLU A 118 -3.97 -54.53 25.66
CA GLU A 118 -3.55 -53.16 25.99
C GLU A 118 -3.21 -52.33 24.73
N PHE A 119 -3.15 -52.99 23.57
CA PHE A 119 -2.84 -52.40 22.28
C PHE A 119 -3.68 -53.05 21.17
N ARG A 120 -4.29 -52.24 20.31
CA ARG A 120 -4.89 -52.67 19.05
C ARG A 120 -4.57 -51.72 17.92
N GLU A 121 -4.42 -52.27 16.72
CA GLU A 121 -4.21 -51.54 15.48
C GLU A 121 -5.34 -51.88 14.49
N PHE A 122 -5.94 -50.85 13.90
CA PHE A 122 -6.99 -50.96 12.88
C PHE A 122 -6.47 -50.37 11.59
N LYS A 123 -6.46 -51.18 10.53
CA LYS A 123 -6.12 -50.77 9.18
C LYS A 123 -7.41 -50.52 8.41
N LEU A 124 -7.69 -49.25 8.15
CA LEU A 124 -8.83 -48.79 7.36
C LEU A 124 -8.33 -48.24 6.04
N GLU A 125 -9.22 -48.09 5.06
CA GLU A 125 -8.86 -47.43 3.82
C GLU A 125 -8.40 -45.99 4.09
N GLY A 126 -7.16 -45.67 3.68
CA GLY A 126 -6.55 -44.36 3.89
C GLY A 126 -6.21 -44.01 5.35
N ARG A 127 -6.41 -44.91 6.32
CA ARG A 127 -6.13 -44.62 7.75
C ARG A 127 -5.56 -45.82 8.50
N LEU A 128 -4.61 -45.54 9.37
CA LEU A 128 -4.11 -46.44 10.40
C LEU A 128 -4.49 -45.86 11.76
N ILE A 129 -5.25 -46.61 12.54
CA ILE A 129 -5.63 -46.20 13.90
C ILE A 129 -4.94 -47.15 14.89
N ARG A 130 -4.27 -46.58 15.89
CA ARG A 130 -3.75 -47.33 17.04
C ARG A 130 -4.45 -46.87 18.30
N LEU A 131 -4.96 -47.82 19.06
CA LEU A 131 -5.51 -47.60 20.39
C LEU A 131 -4.58 -48.27 21.42
N ARG A 132 -4.23 -47.52 22.46
CA ARG A 132 -3.40 -47.97 23.58
C ARG A 132 -4.09 -47.66 24.89
N ILE A 133 -4.06 -48.61 25.82
CA ILE A 133 -4.45 -48.41 27.22
C ILE A 133 -3.18 -48.35 28.05
N LEU A 134 -2.90 -47.18 28.61
CA LEU A 134 -1.74 -46.89 29.45
C LEU A 134 -2.25 -46.64 30.87
N LYS A 135 -2.38 -47.72 31.66
CA LYS A 135 -3.02 -47.73 33.00
C LYS A 135 -2.42 -46.77 34.02
N HIS A 136 -1.22 -46.25 33.77
CA HIS A 136 -0.51 -45.33 34.66
C HIS A 136 -0.61 -43.85 34.23
N ASN A 137 -1.31 -43.57 33.14
CA ASN A 137 -1.53 -42.21 32.62
C ASN A 137 -2.94 -41.73 32.97
N ASP A 138 -3.08 -40.41 33.14
CA ASP A 138 -4.37 -39.73 33.28
C ASP A 138 -4.51 -38.70 32.15
N PRO A 139 -5.42 -38.90 31.17
CA PRO A 139 -6.35 -40.02 31.07
C PRO A 139 -5.67 -41.30 30.48
N PRO A 140 -6.25 -42.50 30.68
CA PRO A 140 -5.55 -43.77 30.45
C PRO A 140 -5.57 -44.28 29.01
N ALA A 141 -6.40 -43.72 28.11
CA ALA A 141 -6.48 -44.18 26.72
C ALA A 141 -5.79 -43.18 25.76
N LEU A 142 -5.01 -43.72 24.84
CA LEU A 142 -4.35 -42.97 23.76
C LEU A 142 -4.80 -43.51 22.41
N ALA A 143 -5.40 -42.65 21.60
CA ALA A 143 -5.71 -42.91 20.20
C ALA A 143 -4.73 -42.16 19.30
N GLN A 144 -4.12 -42.88 18.37
CA GLN A 144 -3.19 -42.34 17.38
C GLN A 144 -3.70 -42.68 15.97
N VAL A 145 -3.78 -41.69 15.10
CA VAL A 145 -4.31 -41.83 13.75
C VAL A 145 -3.28 -41.32 12.76
N TRP A 146 -2.83 -42.19 11.86
CA TRP A 146 -2.15 -41.79 10.63
C TRP A 146 -3.15 -41.86 9.50
N GLY A 147 -3.27 -40.81 8.69
CA GLY A 147 -4.23 -40.77 7.61
C GLY A 147 -3.71 -40.11 6.36
N VAL A 148 -4.37 -40.44 5.26
CA VAL A 148 -4.21 -39.78 3.97
C VAL A 148 -5.59 -39.31 3.51
N ARG A 149 -5.67 -38.06 3.04
CA ARG A 149 -6.88 -37.55 2.37
C ARG A 149 -6.52 -36.83 1.07
N PRO A 150 -7.27 -37.03 -0.02
CA PRO A 150 -7.10 -36.20 -1.22
C PRO A 150 -7.50 -34.76 -0.90
N LEU A 151 -6.71 -33.80 -1.38
CA LEU A 151 -7.00 -32.38 -1.30
C LEU A 151 -7.51 -31.85 -2.63
N VAL A 152 -6.77 -32.17 -3.70
CA VAL A 152 -6.97 -31.62 -5.04
C VAL A 152 -6.56 -32.66 -6.08
N HIS A 153 -7.36 -32.82 -7.13
CA HIS A 153 -7.03 -33.61 -8.31
C HIS A 153 -6.67 -32.69 -9.48
N PRO A 154 -5.89 -33.14 -10.48
CA PRO A 154 -5.67 -32.39 -11.71
C PRO A 154 -7.00 -31.93 -12.33
N GLY A 155 -7.09 -30.65 -12.68
CA GLY A 155 -8.25 -30.07 -13.36
C GLY A 155 -8.13 -30.14 -14.89
N ASP A 156 -9.13 -29.60 -15.60
CA ASP A 156 -9.18 -29.63 -17.06
C ASP A 156 -8.13 -28.72 -17.72
N ALA A 157 -7.74 -27.62 -17.07
CA ALA A 157 -6.67 -26.73 -17.50
C ALA A 157 -5.99 -26.03 -16.30
N PRO A 158 -4.66 -25.82 -16.35
CA PRO A 158 -3.98 -25.06 -15.32
C PRO A 158 -4.40 -23.57 -15.40
N ILE A 159 -4.55 -22.86 -14.28
CA ILE A 159 -4.63 -21.39 -14.16
C ILE A 159 -3.51 -20.68 -14.96
N SER A 160 -2.34 -21.31 -15.11
CA SER A 160 -1.26 -20.81 -15.98
C SER A 160 -1.59 -20.93 -17.48
N ALA A 161 -2.52 -21.79 -17.89
CA ALA A 161 -3.14 -21.72 -19.21
C ALA A 161 -4.18 -20.58 -19.22
N GLY A 162 -4.01 -19.63 -20.14
CA GLY A 162 -4.80 -18.39 -20.14
C GLY A 162 -4.24 -17.30 -19.21
N ARG A 163 -3.02 -17.46 -18.69
CA ARG A 163 -2.28 -16.40 -17.96
C ARG A 163 -2.15 -15.10 -18.76
N TRP A 164 -2.21 -15.21 -20.09
CA TRP A 164 -2.21 -14.12 -21.07
C TRP A 164 -3.55 -14.00 -21.81
N ASP A 165 -4.63 -14.55 -21.26
CA ASP A 165 -5.96 -14.42 -21.84
C ASP A 165 -6.60 -13.10 -21.41
N TYR A 166 -6.43 -12.12 -22.27
CA TYR A 166 -7.08 -10.82 -22.16
C TYR A 166 -8.58 -10.90 -22.45
N GLY A 167 -9.04 -11.96 -23.13
CA GLY A 167 -10.35 -12.01 -23.77
C GLY A 167 -10.47 -11.00 -24.91
N ALA A 168 -11.71 -10.81 -25.38
CA ALA A 168 -12.09 -9.72 -26.27
C ALA A 168 -12.84 -8.67 -25.45
N LEU A 169 -12.25 -7.47 -25.29
CA LEU A 169 -12.81 -6.42 -24.45
C LEU A 169 -13.38 -5.29 -25.31
N SER A 170 -14.64 -4.91 -25.09
CA SER A 170 -15.28 -3.81 -25.81
C SER A 170 -14.91 -2.48 -25.15
N TRP A 171 -14.01 -1.72 -25.76
CA TRP A 171 -13.59 -0.40 -25.28
C TRP A 171 -14.49 0.69 -25.89
N PRO A 172 -15.07 1.59 -25.08
CA PRO A 172 -15.80 2.73 -25.60
C PRO A 172 -14.93 3.56 -26.57
N GLY A 173 -15.49 3.94 -27.71
CA GLY A 173 -14.76 4.62 -28.79
C GLY A 173 -14.10 3.69 -29.82
N PHE A 174 -14.14 2.37 -29.63
CA PHE A 174 -13.66 1.37 -30.60
C PHE A 174 -14.83 0.53 -31.10
N GLU A 175 -14.92 0.34 -32.43
CA GLU A 175 -16.03 -0.38 -33.07
C GLU A 175 -16.01 -1.88 -32.79
N GLU A 176 -14.81 -2.49 -32.83
CA GLU A 176 -14.61 -3.91 -32.63
C GLU A 176 -14.06 -4.23 -31.23
N PRO A 177 -14.44 -5.36 -30.62
CA PRO A 177 -13.81 -5.85 -29.41
C PRO A 177 -12.29 -6.00 -29.55
N VAL A 178 -11.54 -5.43 -28.63
CA VAL A 178 -10.08 -5.40 -28.66
C VAL A 178 -9.54 -6.66 -27.99
N THR A 179 -8.96 -7.55 -28.81
CA THR A 179 -8.10 -8.65 -28.36
C THR A 179 -6.64 -8.17 -28.25
N ARG A 180 -5.74 -9.04 -27.78
CA ARG A 180 -4.31 -8.73 -27.79
C ARG A 180 -3.77 -8.49 -29.20
N GLU A 181 -4.14 -9.32 -30.18
CA GLU A 181 -3.70 -9.15 -31.56
C GLU A 181 -4.18 -7.81 -32.14
N VAL A 182 -5.45 -7.47 -31.89
CA VAL A 182 -6.04 -6.19 -32.32
C VAL A 182 -5.28 -5.04 -31.66
N ALA A 183 -5.10 -5.05 -30.34
CA ALA A 183 -4.39 -4.01 -29.60
C ALA A 183 -2.96 -3.78 -30.11
N LEU A 184 -2.23 -4.86 -30.44
CA LEU A 184 -0.86 -4.78 -30.95
C LEU A 184 -0.79 -4.25 -32.39
N ALA A 185 -1.86 -4.44 -33.17
CA ALA A 185 -2.00 -3.91 -34.52
C ALA A 185 -2.40 -2.43 -34.57
N LEU A 186 -2.97 -1.88 -33.48
CA LEU A 186 -3.33 -0.46 -33.39
C LEU A 186 -2.13 0.46 -33.64
N TYR A 187 -2.42 1.64 -34.20
CA TYR A 187 -1.43 2.70 -34.38
C TYR A 187 -1.07 3.35 -33.03
N MET A 188 0.10 3.99 -32.98
CA MET A 188 0.49 4.75 -31.78
C MET A 188 -0.55 5.85 -31.50
N ARG A 189 -0.86 6.06 -30.21
CA ARG A 189 -1.85 7.03 -29.71
C ARG A 189 -3.33 6.69 -29.93
N GLU A 190 -3.66 5.45 -30.27
CA GLU A 190 -5.04 4.98 -30.10
C GLU A 190 -5.32 4.76 -28.61
N GLU A 191 -5.97 5.75 -28.03
CA GLU A 191 -6.20 5.88 -26.59
C GLU A 191 -7.62 5.45 -26.24
N ALA A 192 -7.73 4.67 -25.15
CA ALA A 192 -8.98 4.55 -24.42
C ALA A 192 -9.01 5.55 -23.26
N TYR A 193 -10.21 5.87 -22.79
CA TYR A 193 -10.42 6.78 -21.67
C TYR A 193 -10.98 6.00 -20.49
N VAL A 194 -10.38 6.20 -19.32
CA VAL A 194 -10.84 5.58 -18.07
C VAL A 194 -11.03 6.64 -16.99
N ARG A 195 -11.92 6.38 -16.03
CA ARG A 195 -12.03 7.20 -14.82
C ARG A 195 -10.80 7.01 -13.93
N ASP A 196 -10.32 8.09 -13.32
CA ASP A 196 -9.16 8.07 -12.43
C ASP A 196 -9.39 7.26 -11.13
N SER A 197 -10.64 6.87 -10.85
CA SER A 197 -11.00 5.88 -9.84
C SER A 197 -10.28 4.53 -10.03
N VAL A 198 -9.81 4.23 -11.24
CA VAL A 198 -8.96 3.05 -11.51
C VAL A 198 -7.73 3.00 -10.60
N LEU A 199 -7.26 4.16 -10.13
CA LEU A 199 -6.08 4.31 -9.29
C LEU A 199 -6.30 3.91 -7.83
N ALA A 200 -7.56 3.78 -7.38
CA ALA A 200 -7.91 3.41 -6.01
C ALA A 200 -7.26 2.09 -5.57
N ASP A 201 -7.06 1.16 -6.51
CA ASP A 201 -6.46 -0.15 -6.25
C ASP A 201 -4.92 -0.15 -6.22
N TYR A 202 -4.29 1.00 -6.46
CA TYR A 202 -2.83 1.11 -6.49
C TYR A 202 -2.30 2.12 -5.47
N GLU A 203 -3.03 3.22 -5.27
CA GLU A 203 -2.61 4.33 -4.41
C GLU A 203 -2.42 3.90 -2.95
N GLY A 204 -1.31 4.34 -2.34
CA GLY A 204 -0.94 3.97 -0.97
C GLY A 204 -0.57 2.50 -0.73
N ARG A 205 -0.59 1.64 -1.76
CA ARG A 205 -0.23 0.21 -1.61
C ARG A 205 1.29 -0.02 -1.78
N PRO A 206 1.92 -0.88 -0.95
CA PRO A 206 3.35 -1.17 -1.07
C PRO A 206 3.75 -1.70 -2.45
N GLY A 207 4.88 -1.22 -2.98
CA GLY A 207 5.42 -1.66 -4.27
C GLY A 207 4.82 -0.98 -5.50
N PHE A 208 3.70 -0.28 -5.34
CA PHE A 208 3.10 0.54 -6.40
C PHE A 208 3.63 1.97 -6.36
N ILE A 209 3.83 2.53 -7.55
CA ILE A 209 4.11 3.95 -7.76
C ILE A 209 3.09 4.46 -8.78
N VAL A 210 2.28 5.43 -8.37
CA VAL A 210 1.35 6.14 -9.25
C VAL A 210 1.95 7.48 -9.63
N ASN A 211 2.08 7.74 -10.92
CA ASN A 211 2.52 9.03 -11.42
C ASN A 211 1.38 10.05 -11.28
N ALA A 212 1.60 11.07 -10.46
CA ALA A 212 0.57 12.08 -10.16
C ALA A 212 0.09 12.83 -11.42
N GLU A 213 0.94 13.05 -12.41
CA GLU A 213 0.62 13.87 -13.58
C GLU A 213 -0.03 13.08 -14.71
N SER A 214 0.50 11.89 -15.01
CA SER A 214 -0.02 11.06 -16.09
C SER A 214 -1.15 10.14 -15.66
N GLY A 215 -1.22 9.78 -14.37
CA GLY A 215 -2.07 8.68 -13.90
C GLY A 215 -1.50 7.29 -14.22
N GLY A 216 -0.28 7.20 -14.74
CA GLY A 216 0.37 5.92 -14.99
C GLY A 216 0.72 5.18 -13.70
N VAL A 217 0.69 3.85 -13.76
CA VAL A 217 0.91 2.97 -12.60
C VAL A 217 2.10 2.07 -12.89
N CYS A 218 3.00 1.94 -11.93
CA CYS A 218 4.11 1.01 -12.00
C CYS A 218 4.09 0.09 -10.78
N TYR A 219 4.28 -1.20 -11.00
CA TYR A 219 4.52 -2.17 -9.92
C TYR A 219 5.98 -2.61 -9.96
N ARG A 220 6.80 -1.98 -9.12
CA ARG A 220 8.26 -2.17 -9.05
C ARG A 220 8.90 -2.08 -10.44
N ASN A 221 9.54 -3.15 -10.92
CA ASN A 221 10.10 -3.27 -12.27
C ASN A 221 9.45 -4.44 -13.04
N GLN A 222 8.25 -4.86 -12.64
CA GLN A 222 7.59 -6.05 -13.19
C GLN A 222 6.72 -5.69 -14.39
N TRP A 223 5.89 -4.65 -14.24
CA TRP A 223 5.04 -4.12 -15.29
C TRP A 223 4.68 -2.67 -14.99
N ALA A 224 4.27 -1.94 -16.04
CA ALA A 224 3.81 -0.58 -15.92
C ALA A 224 2.72 -0.26 -16.93
N VAL A 225 1.64 0.35 -16.44
CA VAL A 225 0.67 1.06 -17.27
C VAL A 225 1.24 2.45 -17.52
N GLY A 226 2.02 2.54 -18.59
CA GLY A 226 2.62 3.79 -19.08
C GLY A 226 1.79 4.45 -20.17
N TYR A 227 2.37 5.46 -20.84
CA TYR A 227 1.74 6.17 -21.96
C TYR A 227 0.33 6.67 -21.62
N CYS A 228 0.21 7.23 -20.41
CA CYS A 228 -1.01 7.79 -19.88
C CYS A 228 -0.94 9.32 -19.90
N ALA A 229 -2.11 9.96 -19.93
CA ALA A 229 -2.25 11.38 -19.66
C ALA A 229 -3.51 11.62 -18.83
N ARG A 230 -3.43 12.42 -17.76
CA ARG A 230 -4.64 12.93 -17.09
C ARG A 230 -5.30 13.98 -17.97
N ILE A 231 -6.58 13.78 -18.22
CA ILE A 231 -7.41 14.61 -19.09
C ILE A 231 -8.62 15.09 -18.27
N GLY A 232 -8.99 16.37 -18.39
CA GLY A 232 -10.11 16.91 -17.64
C GLY A 232 -9.86 16.92 -16.12
N ARG A 233 -10.94 16.72 -15.34
CA ARG A 233 -10.88 16.64 -13.88
C ARG A 233 -10.35 15.28 -13.41
N ASP A 234 -10.90 14.21 -13.96
CA ASP A 234 -10.95 12.86 -13.38
C ASP A 234 -10.84 11.75 -14.44
N LEU A 235 -10.32 12.05 -15.64
CA LEU A 235 -10.07 11.04 -16.66
C LEU A 235 -8.58 10.79 -16.85
N ILE A 236 -8.27 9.57 -17.30
CA ILE A 236 -6.95 9.16 -17.76
C ILE A 236 -7.13 8.61 -19.18
N ALA A 237 -6.41 9.20 -20.14
CA ALA A 237 -6.22 8.60 -21.44
C ALA A 237 -5.07 7.59 -21.36
N VAL A 238 -5.25 6.40 -21.92
CA VAL A 238 -4.27 5.31 -21.92
C VAL A 238 -4.14 4.73 -23.32
N GLU A 239 -2.91 4.63 -23.83
CA GLU A 239 -2.64 4.00 -25.13
C GLU A 239 -2.90 2.48 -25.06
N LEU A 240 -3.90 1.99 -25.82
CA LEU A 240 -4.34 0.59 -25.72
C LEU A 240 -3.25 -0.40 -26.11
N LYS A 241 -2.49 -0.10 -27.18
CA LYS A 241 -1.35 -0.93 -27.60
C LYS A 241 -0.38 -1.18 -26.44
N LYS A 242 -0.02 -0.11 -25.72
CA LYS A 242 0.94 -0.16 -24.60
C LYS A 242 0.36 -0.84 -23.38
N LEU A 243 -0.94 -0.67 -23.14
CA LEU A 243 -1.64 -1.39 -22.09
C LEU A 243 -1.56 -2.91 -22.31
N TYR A 244 -1.80 -3.40 -23.53
CA TYR A 244 -1.78 -4.84 -23.84
C TYR A 244 -0.38 -5.43 -24.10
N GLU A 245 0.62 -4.61 -24.47
CA GLU A 245 1.99 -5.08 -24.77
C GLU A 245 2.73 -5.60 -23.52
N GLY A 246 2.57 -4.91 -22.39
CA GLY A 246 3.44 -5.08 -21.22
C GLY A 246 2.74 -5.33 -19.89
N ASN A 247 1.41 -5.49 -19.87
CA ASN A 247 0.65 -5.66 -18.63
C ASN A 247 -0.07 -7.02 -18.56
N PRO A 248 -0.20 -7.60 -17.35
CA PRO A 248 -0.98 -8.82 -17.13
C PRO A 248 -2.46 -8.62 -17.47
N PRO A 249 -3.19 -9.67 -17.91
CA PRO A 249 -4.61 -9.56 -18.24
C PRO A 249 -5.49 -9.01 -17.12
N GLU A 250 -5.19 -9.31 -15.85
CA GLU A 250 -5.94 -8.78 -14.71
C GLU A 250 -5.85 -7.26 -14.62
N VAL A 251 -4.67 -6.71 -14.92
CA VAL A 251 -4.45 -5.26 -14.97
C VAL A 251 -5.23 -4.66 -16.12
N VAL A 252 -5.18 -5.26 -17.32
CA VAL A 252 -5.95 -4.76 -18.47
C VAL A 252 -7.45 -4.82 -18.22
N LYS A 253 -7.96 -5.92 -17.67
CA LYS A 253 -9.38 -6.10 -17.30
C LYS A 253 -9.81 -5.10 -16.23
N HIS A 254 -8.97 -4.84 -15.22
CA HIS A 254 -9.22 -3.80 -14.22
C HIS A 254 -9.37 -2.43 -14.86
N TRP A 255 -8.43 -2.03 -15.72
CA TRP A 255 -8.50 -0.73 -16.41
C TRP A 255 -9.72 -0.64 -17.33
N HIS A 256 -10.08 -1.73 -18.02
CA HIS A 256 -11.28 -1.82 -18.84
C HIS A 256 -12.58 -1.62 -18.04
N GLN A 257 -12.68 -2.12 -16.81
CA GLN A 257 -13.85 -1.90 -15.94
C GLN A 257 -14.12 -0.42 -15.64
N HIS A 258 -13.11 0.43 -15.76
CA HIS A 258 -13.21 1.89 -15.57
C HIS A 258 -13.34 2.67 -16.88
N ALA A 259 -13.44 1.98 -18.02
CA ALA A 259 -13.52 2.62 -19.33
C ALA A 259 -14.82 3.42 -19.50
N VAL A 260 -14.70 4.55 -20.18
CA VAL A 260 -15.78 5.49 -20.47
C VAL A 260 -15.71 5.95 -21.92
N ASP A 261 -16.82 6.45 -22.44
CA ASP A 261 -16.85 7.06 -23.76
C ASP A 261 -15.81 8.19 -23.90
N PRO A 262 -15.22 8.35 -25.10
CA PRO A 262 -14.30 9.45 -25.36
C PRO A 262 -14.91 10.79 -24.97
N PRO A 263 -14.17 11.64 -24.23
CA PRO A 263 -14.69 12.92 -23.78
C PRO A 263 -14.95 13.85 -24.98
N THR A 264 -16.01 14.65 -24.88
CA THR A 264 -16.31 15.69 -25.86
C THR A 264 -15.36 16.88 -25.70
N GLY A 265 -14.83 17.40 -26.81
CA GLY A 265 -13.99 18.60 -26.82
C GLY A 265 -12.62 18.33 -27.44
N ASP A 266 -11.85 19.40 -27.67
CA ASP A 266 -10.50 19.25 -28.18
C ASP A 266 -9.53 18.81 -27.08
N ARG A 267 -8.56 17.97 -27.46
CA ARG A 267 -7.58 17.39 -26.52
C ARG A 267 -6.81 18.45 -25.74
N GLN A 268 -6.42 19.54 -26.38
CA GLN A 268 -5.58 20.56 -25.77
C GLN A 268 -6.32 21.28 -24.64
N SER A 269 -7.59 21.62 -24.87
CA SER A 269 -8.47 22.19 -23.86
C SER A 269 -8.68 21.24 -22.70
N LEU A 270 -8.90 19.95 -22.97
CA LEU A 270 -9.08 18.96 -21.90
C LEU A 270 -7.79 18.75 -21.08
N MET A 271 -6.61 18.77 -21.72
CA MET A 271 -5.32 18.71 -21.03
C MET A 271 -5.02 19.95 -20.19
N ALA A 272 -5.57 21.11 -20.56
CA ALA A 272 -5.39 22.35 -19.82
C ALA A 272 -6.26 22.43 -18.54
N GLN A 273 -7.26 21.55 -18.40
CA GLN A 273 -8.11 21.51 -17.21
C GLN A 273 -7.35 21.06 -15.96
N LEU A 274 -7.76 21.59 -14.80
CA LEU A 274 -7.12 21.29 -13.52
C LEU A 274 -7.59 19.95 -12.95
N ASN A 275 -6.73 18.94 -13.05
CA ASN A 275 -6.85 17.66 -12.33
C ASN A 275 -6.14 17.66 -10.96
N VAL A 276 -6.26 16.56 -10.22
CA VAL A 276 -5.62 16.39 -8.91
C VAL A 276 -4.09 16.50 -8.98
N GLY A 277 -3.45 15.93 -10.00
CA GLY A 277 -1.99 15.97 -10.18
C GLY A 277 -1.47 17.40 -10.31
N THR A 278 -2.05 18.18 -11.21
CA THR A 278 -1.67 19.58 -11.43
C THR A 278 -1.94 20.46 -10.20
N ARG A 279 -3.05 20.23 -9.49
CA ARG A 279 -3.38 20.93 -8.24
C ARG A 279 -2.38 20.60 -7.13
N ALA A 280 -2.08 19.32 -6.93
CA ALA A 280 -1.10 18.87 -5.94
C ALA A 280 0.29 19.41 -6.26
N ARG A 281 0.71 19.42 -7.54
CA ARG A 281 1.98 20.02 -7.96
C ARG A 281 2.07 21.49 -7.57
N ARG A 282 1.02 22.27 -7.85
CA ARG A 282 0.97 23.69 -7.50
C ARG A 282 1.09 23.91 -5.99
N VAL A 283 0.43 23.08 -5.18
CA VAL A 283 0.52 23.13 -3.72
C VAL A 283 1.94 22.80 -3.25
N THR A 284 2.52 21.69 -3.72
CA THR A 284 3.86 21.24 -3.32
C THR A 284 4.94 22.26 -3.66
N TYR A 285 5.01 22.71 -4.91
CA TYR A 285 6.01 23.70 -5.31
C TYR A 285 5.71 25.10 -4.78
N GLY A 286 4.44 25.43 -4.50
CA GLY A 286 4.07 26.64 -3.79
C GLY A 286 4.62 26.65 -2.36
N LEU A 287 4.55 25.51 -1.66
CA LEU A 287 5.13 25.35 -0.33
C LEU A 287 6.66 25.45 -0.34
N VAL A 288 7.31 24.87 -1.35
CA VAL A 288 8.76 25.01 -1.56
C VAL A 288 9.14 26.47 -1.78
N ALA A 289 8.43 27.19 -2.65
CA ALA A 289 8.67 28.60 -2.91
C ALA A 289 8.47 29.46 -1.66
N LEU A 290 7.46 29.14 -0.83
CA LEU A 290 7.26 29.79 0.47
C LEU A 290 8.46 29.53 1.41
N GLY A 291 8.94 28.29 1.49
CA GLY A 291 10.11 27.93 2.27
C GLY A 291 11.38 28.65 1.81
N GLU A 292 11.60 28.74 0.49
CA GLU A 292 12.71 29.47 -0.14
C GLU A 292 12.63 30.97 0.22
N ALA A 293 11.44 31.57 0.14
CA ALA A 293 11.24 32.98 0.49
C ALA A 293 11.50 33.27 1.97
N ILE A 294 10.99 32.43 2.88
CA ILE A 294 11.22 32.57 4.33
C ILE A 294 12.70 32.38 4.66
N ALA A 295 13.35 31.38 4.07
CA ALA A 295 14.78 31.12 4.26
C ALA A 295 15.63 32.30 3.78
N ALA A 296 15.36 32.84 2.60
CA ALA A 296 16.06 34.00 2.06
C ALA A 296 15.87 35.25 2.93
N MET A 297 14.64 35.48 3.40
CA MET A 297 14.31 36.57 4.32
C MET A 297 15.09 36.44 5.64
N ARG A 298 15.03 35.27 6.29
CA ARG A 298 15.77 34.98 7.54
C ARG A 298 17.26 35.19 7.36
N THR A 299 17.81 34.78 6.22
CA THR A 299 19.23 34.94 5.90
C THR A 299 19.61 36.42 5.79
N ARG A 300 18.81 37.22 5.08
CA ARG A 300 19.05 38.67 4.94
C ARG A 300 18.91 39.42 6.26
N MET A 301 17.95 39.01 7.10
CA MET A 301 17.64 39.71 8.34
C MET A 301 18.54 39.32 9.50
N LEU A 302 18.89 38.03 9.62
CA LEU A 302 19.56 37.44 10.79
C LEU A 302 20.91 36.77 10.47
N GLY A 303 21.39 36.88 9.23
CA GLY A 303 22.75 36.49 8.81
C GLY A 303 23.03 34.99 8.68
N ARG A 304 22.10 34.10 9.09
CA ARG A 304 22.28 32.64 8.98
C ARG A 304 21.44 32.04 7.86
N ALA A 305 22.12 31.48 6.86
CA ALA A 305 21.50 30.74 5.77
C ALA A 305 20.60 29.59 6.27
N LEU A 306 19.43 29.45 5.64
CA LEU A 306 18.54 28.30 5.77
C LEU A 306 18.24 27.75 4.39
N SER A 307 17.86 26.48 4.35
CA SER A 307 17.24 25.83 3.21
C SER A 307 15.71 25.81 3.35
N SER A 308 15.00 25.65 2.23
CA SER A 308 13.55 25.37 2.24
C SER A 308 13.22 24.07 2.99
N GLN A 309 14.13 23.10 2.97
CA GLN A 309 13.96 21.84 3.70
C GLN A 309 13.88 22.06 5.23
N GLU A 310 14.66 22.98 5.78
CA GLU A 310 14.58 23.31 7.21
C GLU A 310 13.26 24.02 7.57
N VAL A 311 12.73 24.83 6.66
CA VAL A 311 11.52 25.64 6.90
C VAL A 311 10.24 24.83 6.71
N VAL A 312 10.14 24.07 5.61
CA VAL A 312 8.90 23.39 5.19
C VAL A 312 9.07 21.89 4.94
N GLY A 313 10.24 21.32 5.22
CA GLY A 313 10.51 19.89 5.02
C GLY A 313 10.72 19.47 3.56
N LEU A 314 10.68 20.40 2.60
CA LEU A 314 10.78 20.13 1.16
C LEU A 314 11.92 20.92 0.50
N ARG A 315 12.58 20.32 -0.48
CA ARG A 315 13.67 20.93 -1.25
C ARG A 315 13.44 20.74 -2.76
N ARG A 316 13.62 21.80 -3.55
CA ARG A 316 13.26 21.83 -4.98
C ARG A 316 14.03 20.80 -5.80
N ASP A 317 15.36 20.79 -5.68
CA ASP A 317 16.26 19.86 -6.36
C ASP A 317 15.95 18.40 -6.06
N ALA A 318 15.64 18.07 -4.80
CA ALA A 318 15.28 16.71 -4.40
C ALA A 318 13.96 16.27 -5.04
N LEU A 319 12.95 17.16 -5.06
CA LEU A 319 11.66 16.89 -5.70
C LEU A 319 11.81 16.74 -7.23
N ASP A 320 12.62 17.57 -7.86
CA ASP A 320 12.85 17.52 -9.30
C ASP A 320 13.61 16.25 -9.72
N TYR A 321 14.56 15.79 -8.89
CA TYR A 321 15.35 14.59 -9.15
C TYR A 321 14.62 13.28 -8.81
N GLU A 322 14.02 13.19 -7.63
CA GLU A 322 13.41 11.94 -7.13
C GLU A 322 11.98 11.73 -7.63
N GLY A 323 11.35 12.80 -8.13
CA GLY A 323 9.93 12.84 -8.49
C GLY A 323 9.11 13.44 -7.36
N TRP A 324 8.60 14.65 -7.58
CA TRP A 324 7.98 15.50 -6.55
C TRP A 324 6.80 14.86 -5.82
N TYR A 325 6.15 13.88 -6.42
CA TYR A 325 4.96 13.20 -5.89
C TYR A 325 5.25 11.96 -5.04
N ARG A 326 6.53 11.56 -4.86
CA ARG A 326 6.89 10.31 -4.15
C ARG A 326 7.04 10.44 -2.65
N GLY A 327 7.21 11.67 -2.14
CA GLY A 327 7.44 11.90 -0.72
C GLY A 327 6.26 11.44 0.15
N LYS A 328 6.52 10.86 1.33
CA LYS A 328 5.51 10.30 2.24
C LYS A 328 4.34 11.25 2.56
N ASN A 329 4.62 12.55 2.68
CA ASN A 329 3.61 13.57 2.98
C ASN A 329 3.03 14.22 1.70
N VAL A 330 3.65 14.00 0.53
CA VAL A 330 3.20 14.55 -0.76
C VAL A 330 2.31 13.55 -1.50
N GLU A 331 2.68 12.27 -1.54
CA GLU A 331 1.91 11.22 -2.22
C GLU A 331 0.43 11.20 -1.81
N PRO A 332 0.06 11.33 -0.52
CA PRO A 332 -1.36 11.30 -0.13
C PRO A 332 -2.22 12.37 -0.80
N ILE A 333 -1.66 13.56 -1.08
CA ILE A 333 -2.41 14.66 -1.69
C ILE A 333 -2.55 14.53 -3.21
N THR A 334 -1.79 13.63 -3.84
CA THR A 334 -1.85 13.36 -5.30
C THR A 334 -2.88 12.30 -5.67
N ARG A 335 -3.38 11.55 -4.68
CA ARG A 335 -4.35 10.47 -4.84
C ARG A 335 -5.66 10.94 -5.46
N HIS A 336 -6.28 10.09 -6.27
CA HIS A 336 -7.52 10.38 -6.98
C HIS A 336 -8.62 10.94 -6.07
N ILE A 337 -9.52 11.74 -6.65
CA ILE A 337 -10.59 12.44 -5.93
C ILE A 337 -11.94 11.98 -6.47
N PRO A 338 -12.60 11.01 -5.82
CA PRO A 338 -13.94 10.60 -6.20
C PRO A 338 -14.89 11.79 -6.36
N VAL A 339 -15.68 11.80 -7.43
CA VAL A 339 -16.70 12.84 -7.67
C VAL A 339 -17.74 12.83 -6.55
N ALA A 340 -18.21 11.64 -6.19
CA ALA A 340 -19.08 11.41 -5.05
C ALA A 340 -18.24 10.91 -3.86
N MET A 341 -17.74 11.85 -3.06
CA MET A 341 -16.93 11.55 -1.89
C MET A 341 -17.78 11.61 -0.61
N SER A 342 -17.57 10.65 0.30
CA SER A 342 -18.19 10.70 1.63
C SER A 342 -17.60 11.84 2.46
N ARG A 343 -18.34 12.29 3.48
CA ARG A 343 -17.83 13.31 4.41
C ARG A 343 -16.52 12.87 5.07
N ASP A 344 -16.41 11.61 5.46
CA ASP A 344 -15.22 11.10 6.14
C ASP A 344 -14.01 11.04 5.20
N ALA A 345 -14.20 10.64 3.94
CA ALA A 345 -13.15 10.69 2.94
C ALA A 345 -12.69 12.14 2.67
N PHE A 346 -13.62 13.11 2.67
CA PHE A 346 -13.27 14.53 2.55
C PHE A 346 -12.43 15.02 3.72
N LEU A 347 -12.83 14.69 4.95
CA LEU A 347 -12.10 15.07 6.15
C LEU A 347 -10.70 14.43 6.21
N ASN A 348 -10.57 13.16 5.82
CA ASN A 348 -9.26 12.49 5.73
C ASN A 348 -8.33 13.21 4.75
N ARG A 349 -8.85 13.67 3.60
CA ARG A 349 -8.05 14.48 2.65
C ARG A 349 -7.66 15.85 3.21
N CYS A 350 -8.54 16.49 3.99
CA CYS A 350 -8.18 17.71 4.72
C CYS A 350 -7.02 17.44 5.68
N SER A 351 -7.05 16.32 6.40
CA SER A 351 -5.95 15.92 7.27
C SER A 351 -4.65 15.65 6.52
N ASP A 352 -4.70 14.99 5.36
CA ASP A 352 -3.50 14.76 4.54
C ASP A 352 -2.91 16.05 3.97
N LEU A 353 -3.75 16.99 3.53
CA LEU A 353 -3.32 18.35 3.15
C LEU A 353 -2.71 19.10 4.35
N ASN A 354 -3.32 19.00 5.54
CA ASN A 354 -2.83 19.66 6.75
C ASN A 354 -1.45 19.14 7.18
N LYS A 355 -1.23 17.82 7.11
CA LYS A 355 0.08 17.20 7.39
C LYS A 355 1.19 17.81 6.53
N LEU A 356 0.91 18.02 5.24
CA LEU A 356 1.89 18.63 4.33
C LEU A 356 2.05 20.13 4.57
N ILE A 357 0.96 20.89 4.59
CA ILE A 357 0.99 22.36 4.49
C ILE A 357 1.18 23.03 5.85
N VAL A 358 0.63 22.46 6.93
CA VAL A 358 0.62 23.09 8.25
C VAL A 358 1.66 22.45 9.16
N GLU A 359 1.63 21.13 9.28
CA GLU A 359 2.56 20.39 10.14
C GLU A 359 3.97 20.31 9.53
N GLY A 360 4.08 20.38 8.21
CA GLY A 360 5.37 20.47 7.51
C GLY A 360 6.12 21.78 7.75
N VAL A 361 5.45 22.84 8.21
CA VAL A 361 6.07 24.15 8.46
C VAL A 361 6.66 24.21 9.87
N SER A 362 7.96 24.52 9.95
CA SER A 362 8.73 24.57 11.18
C SER A 362 8.26 25.69 12.12
N GLN A 363 7.43 25.32 13.10
CA GLN A 363 6.99 26.23 14.16
C GLN A 363 8.17 26.88 14.89
N LYS A 364 9.21 26.10 15.16
CA LYS A 364 10.42 26.54 15.86
C LYS A 364 11.11 27.66 15.09
N LEU A 365 11.36 27.47 13.80
CA LEU A 365 12.05 28.47 12.98
C LEU A 365 11.21 29.75 12.81
N LEU A 366 9.90 29.62 12.59
CA LEU A 366 9.04 30.81 12.50
C LEU A 366 9.02 31.61 13.81
N ARG A 367 9.00 30.93 14.95
CA ARG A 367 9.11 31.56 16.27
C ARG A 367 10.45 32.28 16.43
N GLU A 368 11.56 31.62 16.07
CA GLU A 368 12.90 32.21 16.12
C GLU A 368 13.02 33.46 15.23
N ILE A 369 12.40 33.45 14.05
CA ILE A 369 12.37 34.62 13.14
C ILE A 369 11.67 35.79 13.83
N LEU A 370 10.46 35.60 14.35
CA LEU A 370 9.70 36.68 14.97
C LEU A 370 10.40 37.24 16.22
N ILE A 371 10.99 36.38 17.05
CA ILE A 371 11.81 36.82 18.20
C ILE A 371 13.02 37.62 17.71
N GLY A 372 13.69 37.15 16.66
CA GLY A 372 14.83 37.84 16.04
C GLY A 372 14.48 39.21 15.47
N LEU A 373 13.23 39.42 15.04
CA LEU A 373 12.72 40.73 14.61
C LEU A 373 12.41 41.66 15.79
N GLY A 374 12.25 41.13 17.01
CA GLY A 374 11.93 41.91 18.21
C GLY A 374 10.56 41.64 18.81
N ALA A 375 9.88 40.56 18.42
CA ALA A 375 8.65 40.13 19.07
C ALA A 375 8.89 39.68 20.52
N ASP A 376 7.99 40.04 21.43
CA ASP A 376 7.99 39.52 22.79
C ASP A 376 7.67 38.01 22.76
N ARG A 377 8.43 37.24 23.54
CA ARG A 377 8.27 35.79 23.68
C ARG A 377 6.93 35.44 24.33
N ASP A 378 6.48 36.26 25.27
CA ASP A 378 5.25 35.98 26.02
C ASP A 378 4.00 36.22 25.15
N ASP A 379 4.00 37.27 24.33
CA ASP A 379 2.91 37.59 23.39
C ASP A 379 2.68 36.49 22.35
N ILE A 380 3.77 35.88 21.87
CA ILE A 380 3.71 34.87 20.81
C ILE A 380 3.72 33.43 21.35
N ARG A 381 3.79 33.25 22.67
CA ARG A 381 3.77 31.93 23.31
C ARG A 381 2.61 31.03 22.85
N PRO A 382 1.35 31.51 22.72
CA PRO A 382 0.22 30.67 22.35
C PRO A 382 0.12 30.38 20.84
N PHE A 383 1.08 30.84 20.02
CA PHE A 383 0.98 30.70 18.57
C PHE A 383 1.41 29.29 18.12
N GLY A 384 0.59 28.70 17.24
CA GLY A 384 0.96 27.56 16.39
C GLY A 384 1.59 28.03 15.07
N SER A 385 2.05 27.08 14.24
CA SER A 385 2.74 27.38 12.96
C SER A 385 1.98 28.35 12.07
N LEU A 386 0.67 28.16 11.88
CA LEU A 386 -0.16 29.04 11.05
C LEU A 386 -0.24 30.47 11.59
N LYS A 387 -0.38 30.65 12.91
CA LYS A 387 -0.42 32.00 13.51
C LYS A 387 0.92 32.71 13.38
N PHE A 388 2.03 31.98 13.50
CA PHE A 388 3.35 32.56 13.24
C PHE A 388 3.51 32.98 11.78
N LEU A 389 3.09 32.13 10.84
CA LEU A 389 3.15 32.43 9.42
C LEU A 389 2.27 33.65 9.05
N ASP A 390 1.05 33.70 9.60
CA ASP A 390 0.12 34.82 9.43
C ASP A 390 0.71 36.13 9.93
N ARG A 391 1.25 36.11 11.13
CA ARG A 391 1.92 37.26 11.72
C ARG A 391 3.09 37.75 10.87
N LEU A 392 3.94 36.83 10.40
CA LEU A 392 5.07 37.14 9.54
C LEU A 392 4.62 37.73 8.20
N ALA A 393 3.60 37.16 7.58
CA ALA A 393 3.02 37.66 6.33
C ALA A 393 2.47 39.08 6.48
N GLN A 394 1.76 39.36 7.58
CA GLN A 394 1.24 40.70 7.87
C GLN A 394 2.37 41.72 8.03
N LEU A 395 3.41 41.38 8.80
CA LEU A 395 4.56 42.27 9.01
C LEU A 395 5.29 42.59 7.70
N VAL A 396 5.52 41.57 6.85
CA VAL A 396 6.17 41.75 5.54
C VAL A 396 5.29 42.61 4.61
N THR A 397 3.97 42.45 4.67
CA THR A 397 3.03 43.27 3.87
C THR A 397 3.09 44.74 4.29
N VAL A 398 3.00 45.03 5.60
CA VAL A 398 3.13 46.41 6.12
C VAL A 398 4.49 47.00 5.78
N ALA A 399 5.57 46.21 5.87
CA ALA A 399 6.91 46.67 5.50
C ALA A 399 7.00 47.02 4.01
N ALA A 400 6.44 46.19 3.13
CA ALA A 400 6.40 46.46 1.70
C ALA A 400 5.60 47.74 1.38
N ASP A 401 4.47 47.95 2.04
CA ASP A 401 3.60 49.11 1.82
C ASP A 401 4.20 50.43 2.36
N THR A 402 5.03 50.35 3.40
CA THR A 402 5.55 51.53 4.11
C THR A 402 7.02 51.84 3.81
N GLY A 403 7.75 50.89 3.22
CA GLY A 403 9.19 50.99 2.96
C GLY A 403 10.07 50.86 4.21
N LEU A 404 9.50 50.50 5.35
CA LEU A 404 10.22 50.33 6.62
C LEU A 404 11.04 49.04 6.64
N ASP A 405 12.16 49.05 7.36
CA ASP A 405 13.04 47.88 7.50
C ASP A 405 12.51 46.93 8.59
N PRO A 406 12.21 45.65 8.28
CA PRO A 406 11.60 44.75 9.26
C PRO A 406 12.44 44.45 10.51
N VAL A 407 13.75 44.64 10.44
CA VAL A 407 14.67 44.41 11.56
C VAL A 407 14.83 45.67 12.40
N ARG A 408 14.94 46.83 11.76
CA ARG A 408 15.18 48.12 12.45
C ARG A 408 13.91 48.75 12.99
N ASP A 409 12.81 48.62 12.24
CA ASP A 409 11.56 49.34 12.47
C ASP A 409 10.44 48.42 13.00
N TYR A 410 10.78 47.26 13.57
CA TYR A 410 9.81 46.25 14.00
C TYR A 410 8.69 46.81 14.88
N GLN A 411 9.02 47.66 15.87
CA GLN A 411 8.02 48.23 16.79
C GLN A 411 7.03 49.16 16.07
N GLU A 412 7.49 49.88 15.04
CA GLU A 412 6.64 50.73 14.21
C GLU A 412 5.73 49.89 13.30
N LEU A 413 6.32 48.89 12.64
CA LEU A 413 5.58 47.92 11.83
C LEU A 413 4.49 47.23 12.63
N GLU A 414 4.82 46.84 13.85
CA GLU A 414 3.89 46.12 14.70
C GLU A 414 2.74 46.98 15.19
N ARG A 415 3.01 48.25 15.52
CA ARG A 415 1.96 49.21 15.86
C ARG A 415 0.99 49.41 14.70
N ARG A 416 1.51 49.58 13.47
CA ARG A 416 0.68 49.76 12.26
C ARG A 416 -0.15 48.52 11.96
N ARG A 417 0.46 47.35 12.05
CA ARG A 417 -0.23 46.07 11.89
C ARG A 417 -1.33 45.87 12.93
N ALA A 418 -1.09 46.23 14.20
CA ALA A 418 -2.10 46.13 15.25
C ALA A 418 -3.26 47.12 15.05
N ALA A 419 -2.97 48.33 14.54
CA ALA A 419 -3.99 49.34 14.24
C ALA A 419 -4.87 48.97 13.03
N GLY A 420 -4.33 48.25 12.06
CA GLY A 420 -5.05 47.76 10.90
C GLY A 420 -4.38 46.52 10.30
N PRO A 421 -4.72 45.30 10.75
CA PRO A 421 -4.10 44.09 10.25
C PRO A 421 -4.37 43.93 8.75
N PRO A 422 -3.33 43.83 7.89
CA PRO A 422 -3.56 43.63 6.46
C PRO A 422 -4.19 42.25 6.21
N PRO A 423 -5.02 42.12 5.17
CA PRO A 423 -5.60 40.83 4.81
C PRO A 423 -4.50 39.86 4.40
N THR A 424 -4.53 38.64 4.94
CA THR A 424 -3.58 37.60 4.56
C THR A 424 -4.24 36.55 3.67
N PRO A 425 -3.48 35.95 2.73
CA PRO A 425 -3.99 34.88 1.88
C PRO A 425 -4.16 33.53 2.63
N LEU A 426 -4.01 33.51 3.96
CA LEU A 426 -3.98 32.28 4.77
C LEU A 426 -5.35 31.82 5.28
N LYS A 427 -6.43 32.57 5.01
CA LYS A 427 -7.79 32.22 5.45
C LYS A 427 -8.16 30.77 5.14
N SER A 428 -7.87 30.31 3.93
CA SER A 428 -8.15 28.92 3.51
C SER A 428 -7.35 27.88 4.30
N LEU A 429 -6.16 28.23 4.81
CA LEU A 429 -5.35 27.33 5.63
C LEU A 429 -5.87 27.24 7.07
N PHE A 430 -6.39 28.33 7.63
CA PHE A 430 -7.11 28.28 8.90
C PHE A 430 -8.37 27.42 8.80
N GLN A 431 -9.15 27.58 7.72
CA GLN A 431 -10.30 26.71 7.47
C GLN A 431 -9.91 25.23 7.32
N LEU A 432 -8.79 24.94 6.64
CA LEU A 432 -8.25 23.59 6.54
C LEU A 432 -7.91 23.00 7.92
N TYR A 433 -7.28 23.81 8.78
CA TYR A 433 -6.94 23.41 10.15
C TYR A 433 -8.20 23.10 10.97
N ASP A 434 -9.23 23.95 10.90
CA ASP A 434 -10.51 23.73 11.59
C ASP A 434 -11.19 22.43 11.12
N LEU A 435 -11.15 22.14 9.81
CA LEU A 435 -11.65 20.89 9.24
C LEU A 435 -10.87 19.66 9.74
N ARG A 436 -9.55 19.78 9.92
CA ARG A 436 -8.72 18.72 10.51
C ARG A 436 -9.12 18.46 11.97
N THR A 437 -9.26 19.51 12.77
CA THR A 437 -9.66 19.39 14.19
C THR A 437 -11.03 18.72 14.33
N ALA A 438 -11.97 19.03 13.44
CA ALA A 438 -13.28 18.36 13.40
C ALA A 438 -13.17 16.85 13.09
N ALA A 439 -12.15 16.41 12.35
CA ALA A 439 -11.90 15.00 12.07
C ALA A 439 -11.36 14.25 13.31
N ASP A 440 -10.40 14.84 14.03
CA ASP A 440 -9.73 14.20 15.18
C ASP A 440 -10.66 13.98 16.38
N HIS A 441 -11.62 14.88 16.61
CA HIS A 441 -12.58 14.74 17.71
C HIS A 441 -13.50 13.52 17.53
N ARG A 442 -13.64 12.99 16.31
CA ARG A 442 -14.42 11.77 16.04
C ARG A 442 -13.64 10.48 16.21
N SER A 443 -12.33 10.46 15.97
CA SER A 443 -11.53 9.25 16.21
C SER A 443 -11.38 8.89 17.69
N ASN A 444 -11.71 9.82 18.59
CA ASN A 444 -11.72 9.63 20.05
C ASN A 444 -13.14 9.46 20.63
N SER A 445 -14.16 9.28 19.78
CA SER A 445 -15.54 8.92 20.15
C SER A 445 -15.83 7.50 19.70
#